data_AF-A0AAE3W814-F1
#
_entry.id   AF-A0AAE3W814-F1
#
_cell.length_a   1.000
_cell.length_b   1.000
_cell.length_c   1.000
_cell.angle_alpha   90.00
_cell.angle_beta   90.00
_cell.angle_gamma   90.00
#
_symmetry.space_group_name_H-M   'P 1'
#
loop_
_entity.id
_entity.type
_entity.pdbx_description
1 polymer ?
#
loop_
_entity_poly.entity_id
_entity_poly.type
_entity_poly.pdbx_seq_one_letter_code
_entity_poly.pdbx_strand_id
1 'polypeptide(L)'
;MKKLLISIPALLLLAACGSAPDDTTASPSAVPSATPPVPAFTDVSRGDTDSIVKLLQFTPGKGQAVVVEPVIFLTNPEFCETFHLPADDKRCNSAWNTADSEAKITLPRADDAVLALVDQSDVSACMDEMGAGSCETSATDFAARLGDGPHLIRLTTRDGIAVRLAELYVP
;
A
#
# COMPACT_ATOMS: atom_id res chain seq x y z
N MET A 1 -31.12 38.60 -0.07
CA MET A 1 -31.48 39.41 1.11
C MET A 1 -31.31 38.58 2.39
N LYS A 2 -30.28 38.86 3.20
CA LYS A 2 -30.31 39.02 4.68
C LYS A 2 -28.90 38.84 5.23
N LYS A 3 -28.33 39.99 5.60
CA LYS A 3 -27.14 40.15 6.45
C LYS A 3 -27.56 39.89 7.89
N LEU A 4 -26.69 39.30 8.70
CA LEU A 4 -26.70 39.51 10.16
C LEU A 4 -25.26 39.50 10.66
N LEU A 5 -24.76 40.71 10.86
CA LEU A 5 -23.66 41.09 11.74
C LEU A 5 -24.20 41.15 13.17
N ILE A 6 -23.48 40.61 14.16
CA ILE A 6 -23.56 41.09 15.55
C ILE A 6 -22.15 41.08 16.15
N SER A 7 -21.79 42.24 16.69
CA SER A 7 -20.54 42.62 17.35
C SER A 7 -20.70 42.67 18.88
N ILE A 8 -19.61 42.32 19.61
CA ILE A 8 -19.01 43.00 20.79
C ILE A 8 -19.88 43.07 22.08
N PRO A 9 -19.40 42.71 23.30
CA PRO A 9 -18.30 43.46 23.93
C PRO A 9 -17.31 42.75 24.87
N ALA A 10 -16.18 43.44 25.02
CA ALA A 10 -15.22 43.35 26.11
C ALA A 10 -15.76 43.99 27.40
N LEU A 11 -15.47 43.39 28.57
CA LEU A 11 -15.57 43.97 29.91
C LEU A 11 -14.48 43.27 30.78
N LEU A 12 -13.36 43.93 31.07
CA LEU A 12 -13.03 44.67 32.31
C LEU A 12 -12.81 43.81 33.58
N LEU A 13 -11.52 43.69 33.91
CA LEU A 13 -10.85 43.79 35.22
C LEU A 13 -11.62 43.49 36.52
N LEU A 14 -10.99 42.65 37.38
CA LEU A 14 -10.74 42.94 38.80
C LEU A 14 -9.64 42.01 39.35
N ALA A 15 -8.70 42.61 40.08
CA ALA A 15 -7.61 41.97 40.80
C ALA A 15 -8.04 41.60 42.24
N ALA A 16 -7.46 40.54 42.82
CA ALA A 16 -6.97 40.51 44.22
C ALA A 16 -6.43 39.11 44.65
N CYS A 17 -5.20 39.14 45.16
CA CYS A 17 -4.55 38.36 46.23
C CYS A 17 -4.98 36.91 46.56
N GLY A 18 -3.98 36.02 46.64
CA GLY A 18 -4.05 34.80 47.44
C GLY A 18 -2.81 33.91 47.31
N SER A 19 -2.04 33.81 48.39
CA SER A 19 -0.72 33.18 48.54
C SER A 19 -0.73 31.65 48.45
N ALA A 20 0.25 31.05 47.75
CA ALA A 20 0.95 29.80 48.11
C ALA A 20 2.10 29.53 47.11
N PRO A 21 3.33 29.25 47.54
CA PRO A 21 4.33 28.65 46.66
C PRO A 21 4.09 27.13 46.66
N ASP A 22 3.27 26.65 45.73
CA ASP A 22 3.33 25.23 45.38
C ASP A 22 4.41 25.07 44.33
N ASP A 23 5.53 24.49 44.76
CA ASP A 23 6.53 23.83 43.93
C ASP A 23 5.85 22.68 43.15
N THR A 24 5.05 23.05 42.14
CA THR A 24 4.61 22.12 41.13
C THR A 24 5.69 22.11 40.06
N THR A 25 6.65 21.21 40.22
CA THR A 25 7.46 20.70 39.13
C THR A 25 6.51 20.33 38.00
N ALA A 26 6.40 21.22 37.00
CA ALA A 26 5.65 20.97 35.78
C ALA A 26 6.33 19.78 35.09
N SER A 27 5.84 18.58 35.38
CA SER A 27 6.16 17.39 34.63
C SER A 27 5.85 17.72 33.16
N PRO A 28 6.80 17.58 32.22
CA PRO A 28 6.49 17.83 30.83
C PRO A 28 5.33 16.90 30.45
N SER A 29 4.18 17.49 30.13
CA SER A 29 3.09 16.75 29.48
C SER A 29 3.68 16.20 28.20
N ALA A 30 4.00 14.90 28.22
CA ALA A 30 4.42 14.19 27.04
C ALA A 30 3.30 14.40 26.00
N VAL A 31 3.63 15.14 24.94
CA VAL A 31 2.80 15.20 23.74
C VAL A 31 2.59 13.74 23.34
N PRO A 32 1.34 13.26 23.17
CA PRO A 32 1.14 11.90 22.72
C PRO A 32 1.89 11.75 21.40
N SER A 33 2.97 10.94 21.41
CA SER A 33 3.70 10.62 20.21
C SER A 33 2.70 10.03 19.24
N ALA A 34 2.41 10.76 18.16
CA ALA A 34 1.52 10.30 17.12
C ALA A 34 2.12 9.00 16.57
N THR A 35 1.47 7.87 16.83
CA THR A 35 1.84 6.60 16.22
C THR A 35 1.76 6.79 14.70
N PRO A 36 2.83 6.46 13.95
CA PRO A 36 2.78 6.54 12.50
C PRO A 36 1.59 5.69 11.99
N PRO A 37 0.83 6.18 11.01
CA PRO A 37 -0.31 5.44 10.49
C PRO A 37 0.16 4.12 9.87
N VAL A 38 -0.52 3.02 10.21
CA VAL A 38 -0.32 1.74 9.55
C VAL A 38 -0.74 1.87 8.07
N PRO A 39 0.06 1.39 7.10
CA PRO A 39 -0.32 1.40 5.70
C PRO A 39 -1.67 0.71 5.49
N ALA A 40 -2.51 1.29 4.62
CA ALA A 40 -3.78 0.70 4.25
C ALA A 40 -3.64 -0.12 2.95
N PHE A 41 -4.44 -1.18 2.82
CA PHE A 41 -4.53 -1.94 1.58
C PHE A 41 -5.18 -1.10 0.47
N THR A 42 -4.59 -1.14 -0.72
CA THR A 42 -5.16 -0.48 -1.91
C THR A 42 -6.46 -1.17 -2.33
N ASP A 43 -7.54 -0.41 -2.48
CA ASP A 43 -8.77 -0.90 -3.12
C ASP A 43 -8.63 -0.87 -4.64
N VAL A 44 -8.20 -1.99 -5.21
CA VAL A 44 -8.00 -2.17 -6.65
C VAL A 44 -9.30 -2.33 -7.46
N SER A 45 -10.46 -2.35 -6.80
CA SER A 45 -11.76 -2.52 -7.47
C SER A 45 -12.38 -1.21 -7.97
N ARG A 46 -11.77 -0.07 -7.65
CA ARG A 46 -12.33 1.26 -7.93
C ARG A 46 -11.25 2.25 -8.34
N GLY A 47 -11.60 3.13 -9.28
CA GLY A 47 -10.71 4.17 -9.78
C GLY A 47 -9.45 3.61 -10.45
N ASP A 48 -8.49 4.50 -10.67
CA ASP A 48 -7.19 4.14 -11.24
C ASP A 48 -6.21 3.81 -10.12
N THR A 49 -5.56 2.66 -10.20
CA THR A 49 -4.60 2.22 -9.18
C THR A 49 -3.33 1.67 -9.81
N ASP A 50 -2.22 1.78 -9.08
CA ASP A 50 -0.96 1.10 -9.37
C ASP A 50 -0.42 0.54 -8.06
N SER A 51 -0.47 -0.79 -7.89
CA SER A 51 -0.21 -1.45 -6.61
C SER A 51 0.40 -2.81 -6.81
N ILE A 52 1.22 -3.24 -5.84
CA ILE A 52 1.66 -4.63 -5.74
C ILE A 52 0.51 -5.45 -5.12
N VAL A 53 0.23 -6.61 -5.70
CA VAL A 53 -0.81 -7.56 -5.25
C VAL A 53 -0.28 -8.99 -5.38
N LYS A 54 -0.91 -9.94 -4.67
CA LYS A 54 -0.79 -11.36 -4.98
C LYS A 54 -1.78 -11.71 -6.09
N LEU A 55 -1.29 -12.23 -7.21
CA LEU A 55 -2.11 -12.85 -8.23
C LEU A 55 -2.45 -14.27 -7.80
N LEU A 56 -3.73 -14.51 -7.53
CA LEU A 56 -4.24 -15.80 -7.04
C LEU A 56 -4.76 -16.68 -8.18
N GLN A 57 -5.31 -16.07 -9.22
CA GLN A 57 -5.80 -16.79 -10.39
C GLN A 57 -5.69 -15.93 -11.65
N PHE A 58 -5.19 -16.54 -12.71
CA PHE A 58 -5.12 -15.96 -14.04
C PHE A 58 -5.59 -16.98 -15.07
N THR A 59 -6.46 -16.56 -15.98
CA THR A 59 -6.89 -17.39 -17.11
C THR A 59 -6.57 -16.67 -18.42
N PRO A 60 -5.85 -17.30 -19.37
CA PRO A 60 -5.54 -16.67 -20.65
C PRO A 60 -6.81 -16.52 -21.52
N GLY A 61 -6.80 -15.57 -22.44
CA GLY A 61 -7.89 -15.36 -23.40
C GLY A 61 -8.72 -14.10 -23.15
N LYS A 62 -9.69 -13.86 -24.03
CA LYS A 62 -10.55 -12.66 -23.99
C LYS A 62 -11.70 -12.80 -22.98
N GLY A 63 -12.17 -11.67 -22.47
CA GLY A 63 -13.29 -11.58 -21.53
C GLY A 63 -13.08 -12.33 -20.22
N GLN A 64 -11.82 -12.57 -19.84
CA GLN A 64 -11.48 -13.27 -18.60
C GLN A 64 -11.33 -12.30 -17.44
N ALA A 65 -11.59 -12.80 -16.24
CA ALA A 65 -11.28 -12.09 -15.00
C ALA A 65 -9.91 -12.52 -14.46
N VAL A 66 -9.39 -11.72 -13.54
CA VAL A 66 -8.23 -12.06 -12.70
C VAL A 66 -8.67 -12.04 -11.24
N VAL A 67 -8.09 -12.90 -10.42
CA VAL A 67 -8.31 -12.89 -8.97
C VAL A 67 -7.03 -12.47 -8.29
N VAL A 68 -7.11 -11.40 -7.50
CA VAL A 68 -5.97 -10.82 -6.81
C VAL A 68 -6.27 -10.63 -5.33
N GLU A 69 -5.22 -10.55 -4.53
CA GLU A 69 -5.26 -10.19 -3.13
C GLU A 69 -4.36 -8.96 -2.91
N PRO A 70 -4.92 -7.82 -2.48
CA PRO A 70 -4.12 -6.68 -2.07
C PRO A 70 -3.13 -7.06 -0.97
N VAL A 71 -1.92 -6.54 -1.07
CA VAL A 71 -0.89 -6.69 -0.05
C VAL A 71 -0.27 -5.35 0.30
N ILE A 72 0.26 -5.23 1.50
CA ILE A 72 1.20 -4.18 1.86
C ILE A 72 2.59 -4.74 1.58
N PHE A 73 3.26 -4.22 0.56
CA PHE A 73 4.64 -4.58 0.21
C PHE A 73 5.58 -3.53 0.79
N LEU A 74 6.49 -3.94 1.66
CA LEU A 74 7.44 -3.04 2.33
C LEU A 74 8.85 -3.61 2.27
N THR A 75 9.83 -2.71 2.26
CA THR A 75 11.21 -3.11 2.56
C THR A 75 11.29 -3.58 4.00
N ASN A 76 12.28 -4.42 4.31
CA ASN A 76 12.34 -5.04 5.64
C ASN A 76 12.48 -4.09 6.83
N PRO A 77 13.32 -3.03 6.77
CA PRO A 77 13.38 -2.05 7.84
C PRO A 77 12.01 -1.42 8.10
N GLU A 78 11.30 -1.03 7.04
CA GLU A 78 9.97 -0.42 7.12
C GLU A 78 8.93 -1.41 7.65
N PHE A 79 8.97 -2.67 7.21
CA PHE A 79 8.03 -3.70 7.65
C PHE A 79 8.17 -3.96 9.16
N CYS A 80 9.39 -4.18 9.64
CA CYS A 80 9.62 -4.48 11.05
C CYS A 80 9.32 -3.29 11.96
N GLU A 81 9.60 -2.06 11.50
CA GLU A 81 9.18 -0.84 12.19
C GLU A 81 7.66 -0.71 12.23
N THR A 82 6.98 -0.82 11.08
CA THR A 82 5.52 -0.67 10.95
C THR A 82 4.76 -1.66 11.84
N PHE A 83 5.20 -2.92 11.86
CA PHE A 83 4.56 -3.99 12.60
C PHE A 83 5.18 -4.24 13.99
N HIS A 84 6.10 -3.38 14.43
CA HIS A 84 6.75 -3.42 15.74
C HIS A 84 7.35 -4.80 16.06
N LEU A 85 8.00 -5.41 15.07
CA LEU A 85 8.62 -6.72 15.23
C LEU A 85 10.01 -6.60 15.90
N PRO A 86 10.41 -7.58 16.73
CA PRO A 86 11.77 -7.65 17.23
C PRO A 86 12.79 -7.74 16.08
N ALA A 87 13.94 -7.09 16.25
CA ALA A 87 14.98 -7.07 15.21
C ALA A 87 15.55 -8.46 14.87
N ASP A 88 15.42 -9.43 15.79
CA ASP A 88 15.83 -10.83 15.61
C ASP A 88 14.71 -11.73 15.04
N ASP A 89 13.51 -11.18 14.75
CA ASP A 89 12.46 -11.92 14.05
C ASP A 89 12.97 -12.35 12.67
N LYS A 90 12.75 -13.64 12.33
CA LYS A 90 13.23 -14.20 11.06
C LYS A 90 12.73 -13.43 9.85
N ARG A 91 11.53 -12.85 9.93
CA ARG A 91 10.96 -12.02 8.86
C ARG A 91 11.81 -10.79 8.60
N CYS A 92 12.46 -10.21 9.60
CA CYS A 92 13.33 -9.04 9.47
C CYS A 92 14.65 -9.31 8.72
N ASN A 93 14.96 -10.58 8.39
CA ASN A 93 16.18 -10.95 7.65
C ASN A 93 16.02 -11.04 6.13
N SER A 94 14.79 -10.97 5.60
CA SER A 94 14.51 -10.89 4.16
C SER A 94 14.90 -9.51 3.57
N ALA A 95 14.87 -9.36 2.24
CA ALA A 95 15.02 -8.04 1.61
C ALA A 95 13.73 -7.20 1.71
N TRP A 96 12.58 -7.88 1.67
CA TRP A 96 11.25 -7.30 1.68
C TRP A 96 10.27 -8.29 2.33
N ASN A 97 9.10 -7.78 2.73
CA ASN A 97 8.00 -8.59 3.25
C ASN A 97 6.66 -8.09 2.73
N THR A 98 5.65 -8.95 2.85
CA THR A 98 4.26 -8.60 2.58
C THR A 98 3.40 -8.83 3.81
N ALA A 99 2.43 -7.95 4.02
CA ALA A 99 1.26 -8.25 4.84
C ALA A 99 0.07 -8.49 3.91
N ASP A 100 -0.62 -9.59 4.17
CA ASP A 100 -1.73 -10.10 3.37
C ASP A 100 -3.05 -9.49 3.84
N SER A 101 -3.90 -9.08 2.90
CA SER A 101 -5.24 -8.59 3.25
C SER A 101 -6.24 -9.70 3.52
N GLU A 102 -5.94 -10.94 3.08
CA GLU A 102 -6.86 -12.09 3.02
C GLU A 102 -8.11 -11.84 2.16
N ALA A 103 -8.17 -10.70 1.47
CA ALA A 103 -9.30 -10.28 0.65
C ALA A 103 -9.08 -10.73 -0.80
N LYS A 104 -9.93 -11.63 -1.28
CA LYS A 104 -9.92 -12.08 -2.67
C LYS A 104 -10.82 -11.18 -3.51
N ILE A 105 -10.21 -10.46 -4.45
CA ILE A 105 -10.90 -9.52 -5.33
C ILE A 105 -10.85 -10.06 -6.75
N THR A 106 -12.02 -10.24 -7.36
CA THR A 106 -12.15 -10.59 -8.76
C THR A 106 -12.31 -9.30 -9.58
N LEU A 107 -11.40 -9.08 -10.52
CA LEU A 107 -11.41 -7.90 -11.40
C LEU A 107 -11.65 -8.33 -12.85
N PRO A 108 -12.44 -7.57 -13.63
CA PRO A 108 -12.41 -7.71 -15.07
C PRO A 108 -11.01 -7.36 -15.58
N ARG A 109 -10.50 -8.13 -16.56
CA ARG A 109 -9.27 -7.80 -17.29
C ARG A 109 -9.62 -7.23 -18.65
N ALA A 110 -8.98 -6.14 -19.03
CA ALA A 110 -9.09 -5.61 -20.39
C ALA A 110 -8.56 -6.63 -21.41
N ASP A 111 -9.20 -6.73 -22.57
CA ASP A 111 -8.79 -7.67 -23.63
C ASP A 111 -7.41 -7.32 -24.21
N ASP A 112 -7.00 -6.07 -24.10
CA ASP A 112 -5.72 -5.49 -24.50
C ASP A 112 -4.79 -5.23 -23.30
N ALA A 113 -5.06 -5.85 -22.15
CA ALA A 113 -4.20 -5.69 -20.98
C ALA A 113 -2.76 -6.09 -21.29
N VAL A 114 -1.82 -5.23 -20.88
CA VAL A 114 -0.39 -5.48 -21.05
C VAL A 114 0.07 -6.49 -20.00
N LEU A 115 0.74 -7.54 -20.45
CA LEU A 115 1.28 -8.59 -19.59
C LEU A 115 2.79 -8.57 -19.72
N ALA A 116 3.50 -8.45 -18.61
CA ALA A 116 4.95 -8.33 -18.63
C ALA A 116 5.62 -9.29 -17.64
N LEU A 117 6.72 -9.89 -18.07
CA LEU A 117 7.51 -10.82 -17.26
C LEU A 117 8.89 -10.25 -16.98
N VAL A 118 9.50 -10.75 -15.93
CA VAL A 118 10.92 -10.59 -15.68
C VAL A 118 11.67 -11.67 -16.45
N ASP A 119 12.82 -11.31 -17.02
CA ASP A 119 13.74 -12.30 -17.57
C ASP A 119 14.63 -12.83 -16.44
N GLN A 120 14.42 -14.08 -16.06
CA GLN A 120 15.18 -14.72 -14.99
C GLN A 120 16.65 -14.99 -15.38
N SER A 121 16.97 -14.97 -16.68
CA SER A 121 18.36 -15.14 -17.16
C SER A 121 19.14 -13.82 -17.19
N ASP A 122 18.44 -12.70 -17.33
CA ASP A 122 18.97 -11.35 -17.22
C ASP A 122 17.90 -10.41 -16.63
N VAL A 123 17.81 -10.42 -15.30
CA VAL A 123 16.82 -9.61 -14.58
C VAL A 123 16.98 -8.12 -14.84
N SER A 124 18.16 -7.66 -15.28
CA SER A 124 18.40 -6.24 -15.57
C SER A 124 17.80 -5.79 -16.91
N ALA A 125 17.58 -6.71 -17.85
CA ALA A 125 17.05 -6.39 -19.17
C ALA A 125 15.52 -6.16 -19.17
N CYS A 126 14.80 -6.89 -18.32
CA CYS A 126 13.34 -6.98 -18.35
C CYS A 126 12.68 -6.56 -17.02
N MET A 127 13.30 -5.63 -16.29
CA MET A 127 12.79 -5.17 -14.99
C MET A 127 12.82 -3.65 -14.92
N ASP A 128 11.75 -3.05 -14.38
CA ASP A 128 11.67 -1.64 -14.09
C ASP A 128 12.34 -1.29 -12.74
N GLU A 129 12.39 0.00 -12.41
CA GLU A 129 13.00 0.51 -11.18
C GLU A 129 12.34 -0.01 -9.88
N MET A 130 11.10 -0.51 -9.96
CA MET A 130 10.36 -1.08 -8.84
C MET A 130 10.42 -2.61 -8.79
N GLY A 131 11.25 -3.23 -9.65
CA GLY A 131 11.40 -4.67 -9.69
C GLY A 131 10.32 -5.39 -10.52
N ALA A 132 9.44 -4.66 -11.22
CA ALA A 132 8.38 -5.29 -12.01
C ALA A 132 8.81 -5.55 -13.45
N GLY A 133 8.29 -6.61 -14.04
CA GLY A 133 8.55 -6.99 -15.43
C GLY A 133 8.26 -5.87 -16.41
N SER A 134 9.18 -5.64 -17.35
CA SER A 134 9.04 -4.65 -18.42
C SER A 134 8.94 -5.29 -19.81
N CYS A 135 9.31 -6.56 -19.96
CA CYS A 135 9.22 -7.27 -21.23
C CYS A 135 7.81 -7.83 -21.44
N GLU A 136 7.11 -7.28 -22.42
CA GLU A 136 5.76 -7.71 -22.78
C GLU A 136 5.74 -9.16 -23.29
N THR A 137 4.66 -9.86 -22.97
CA THR A 137 4.48 -11.26 -23.32
C THR A 137 3.02 -11.56 -23.70
N SER A 138 2.78 -12.78 -24.19
CA SER A 138 1.43 -13.24 -24.49
C SER A 138 0.70 -13.69 -23.22
N ALA A 139 -0.64 -13.70 -23.25
CA ALA A 139 -1.42 -14.24 -22.13
C ALA A 139 -1.14 -15.72 -21.85
N THR A 140 -0.84 -16.49 -22.90
CA THR A 140 -0.49 -17.91 -22.76
C THR A 140 0.85 -18.07 -22.05
N ASP A 141 1.86 -17.30 -22.44
CA ASP A 141 3.19 -17.36 -21.83
C ASP A 141 3.18 -16.82 -20.40
N PHE A 142 2.41 -15.76 -20.14
CA PHE A 142 2.19 -15.24 -18.79
C PHE A 142 1.55 -16.29 -17.88
N ALA A 143 0.48 -16.95 -18.34
CA ALA A 143 -0.16 -18.05 -17.60
C ALA A 143 0.81 -19.21 -17.34
N ALA A 144 1.57 -19.61 -18.36
CA ALA A 144 2.54 -20.71 -18.26
C ALA A 144 3.69 -20.39 -17.30
N ARG A 145 4.15 -19.13 -17.27
CA ARG A 145 5.22 -18.67 -16.37
C ARG A 145 4.79 -18.72 -14.91
N LEU A 146 3.58 -18.27 -14.61
CA LEU A 146 3.08 -18.24 -13.24
C LEU A 146 2.79 -19.67 -12.75
N GLY A 147 2.22 -20.53 -13.59
CA GLY A 147 1.91 -21.89 -13.15
C GLY A 147 0.93 -21.89 -11.97
N ASP A 148 1.14 -22.80 -11.02
CA ASP A 148 0.28 -22.96 -9.84
C ASP A 148 0.88 -22.29 -8.61
N GLY A 149 0.27 -21.20 -8.14
CA GLY A 149 0.65 -20.55 -6.89
C GLY A 149 0.35 -19.05 -6.85
N PRO A 150 0.47 -18.41 -5.68
CA PRO A 150 0.39 -16.95 -5.58
C PRO A 150 1.70 -16.31 -6.06
N HIS A 151 1.59 -15.37 -6.97
CA HIS A 151 2.73 -14.57 -7.46
C HIS A 151 2.54 -13.11 -7.10
N LEU A 152 3.60 -12.43 -6.69
CA LEU A 152 3.55 -10.97 -6.60
C LEU A 152 3.59 -10.37 -8.00
N ILE A 153 2.65 -9.47 -8.27
CA ILE A 153 2.60 -8.69 -9.49
C ILE A 153 2.41 -7.21 -9.16
N ARG A 154 2.94 -6.34 -10.01
CA ARG A 154 2.47 -4.96 -10.11
C ARG A 154 1.22 -4.93 -10.98
N LEU A 155 0.10 -4.55 -10.38
CA LEU A 155 -1.20 -4.43 -11.02
C LEU A 155 -1.51 -2.96 -11.25
N THR A 156 -1.74 -2.60 -12.51
CA THR A 156 -2.34 -1.31 -12.87
C THR A 156 -3.81 -1.53 -13.23
N THR A 157 -4.70 -0.74 -12.62
CA THR A 157 -6.12 -0.73 -12.96
C THR A 157 -6.53 0.63 -13.52
N ARG A 158 -7.59 0.61 -14.34
CA ARG A 158 -8.31 1.80 -14.78
C ARG A 158 -9.78 1.61 -14.46
N ASP A 159 -10.35 2.46 -13.62
CA ASP A 159 -11.71 2.31 -13.07
C ASP A 159 -12.03 0.88 -12.56
N GLY A 160 -11.07 0.25 -11.87
CA GLY A 160 -11.22 -1.12 -11.35
C GLY A 160 -11.09 -2.24 -12.41
N ILE A 161 -10.70 -1.92 -13.64
CA ILE A 161 -10.40 -2.89 -14.70
C ILE A 161 -8.88 -3.11 -14.76
N ALA A 162 -8.43 -4.36 -14.71
CA ALA A 162 -7.01 -4.68 -14.83
C ALA A 162 -6.52 -4.41 -16.26
N VAL A 163 -5.60 -3.45 -16.42
CA VAL A 163 -5.05 -3.01 -17.71
C VAL A 163 -3.56 -3.33 -17.87
N ARG A 164 -2.84 -3.59 -16.77
CA ARG A 164 -1.46 -4.09 -16.81
C ARG A 164 -1.20 -5.04 -15.65
N LEU A 165 -0.58 -6.18 -15.95
CA LEU A 165 -0.10 -7.14 -14.97
C LEU A 165 1.37 -7.43 -15.27
N ALA A 166 2.25 -7.09 -14.33
CA ALA A 166 3.68 -7.34 -14.46
C ALA A 166 4.20 -8.18 -13.30
N GLU A 167 4.90 -9.28 -13.61
CA GLU A 167 5.60 -10.11 -12.61
C GLU A 167 6.51 -9.24 -11.74
N LEU A 168 6.43 -9.38 -10.42
CA LEU A 168 7.37 -8.71 -9.52
C LEU A 168 8.55 -9.66 -9.24
N TYR A 169 9.77 -9.20 -9.52
CA TYR A 169 10.98 -9.91 -9.16
C TYR A 169 11.18 -9.92 -7.65
N VAL A 170 11.44 -11.10 -7.14
CA VAL A 170 11.62 -11.39 -5.73
C VAL A 170 12.86 -12.29 -5.63
N PRO A 171 14.02 -11.74 -5.25
CA PRO A 171 15.27 -12.50 -5.15
C PRO A 171 15.31 -13.46 -3.97
#